data_AF-A0AA44WM58-F1
#
_entry.id   AF-A0AA44WM58-F1
#
_cell.length_a   1.000
_cell.length_b   1.000
_cell.length_c   1.000
_cell.angle_alpha   90.00
_cell.angle_beta   90.00
_cell.angle_gamma   90.00
#
_symmetry.space_group_name_H-M   'P 1'
#
loop_
_entity.id
_entity.type
_entity.pdbx_description
1 polymer ?
#
loop_
_entity_poly.entity_id
_entity_poly.type
_entity_poly.pdbx_seq_one_letter_code
_entity_poly.pdbx_strand_id
1 'polypeptide(L)'
;MEVLGAAASLGAVIDLSAKVATLCVQYAEAVANAREDIRRLQNQVSQLGVVLQHAKEKRLAEGPRAELLVVSRKLTSTIAECTGDLRELEKKLSPNPARRFMRRVGFRALKWPFMSQEVNRILSSLERYEKTVLLGLQLDQTTMISEIHEGINVMALVRDCLQSSDVSAWFMVVDNADDVSVFFAKDDQDQEPLASYLPKTAKGKILITSRSLDAAEKLTGGDSTILRIPYMEEEQALHLLRKKLHQEVDEATASNLMRALNYIPLAVNQAAAYINRRSPLETPESYLDKFRRSEKQRDGLLRIDGGDLGRPDDASNSIVLTWQVTLEQIRREKPRAANLLSLMSCFQAQNIPENMLHGYEDIASEGEVGSKGSGKRLDTYTDTDANTDEVDTRGNFENDIDVLRGYSLIAPTAPGLYEMHSLVQFCTRGS
;
A
#
# COMPACT_ATOMS: atom_id res chain seq x y z
N MET A 1 7.79 -10.83 36.75
CA MET A 1 9.12 -10.99 37.39
C MET A 1 10.27 -10.95 36.38
N GLU A 2 10.00 -11.03 35.06
CA GLU A 2 11.03 -11.02 34.00
C GLU A 2 11.56 -9.62 33.59
N VAL A 3 10.79 -8.55 33.82
CA VAL A 3 11.15 -7.14 33.47
C VAL A 3 12.46 -6.69 34.10
N LEU A 4 12.65 -7.02 35.38
CA LEU A 4 13.86 -6.70 36.13
C LEU A 4 15.05 -7.52 35.62
N GLY A 5 14.81 -8.73 35.11
CA GLY A 5 15.84 -9.63 34.59
C GLY A 5 16.51 -9.08 33.34
N ALA A 6 15.73 -8.69 32.32
CA ALA A 6 16.29 -8.22 31.05
C ALA A 6 17.00 -6.86 31.15
N ALA A 7 16.45 -5.92 31.93
CA ALA A 7 17.08 -4.61 32.15
C ALA A 7 18.38 -4.74 32.98
N ALA A 8 18.41 -5.64 33.96
CA ALA A 8 19.61 -5.97 34.72
C ALA A 8 20.67 -6.69 33.85
N SER A 9 20.25 -7.58 32.95
CA SER A 9 21.14 -8.24 31.99
C SER A 9 21.82 -7.25 31.05
N LEU A 10 21.08 -6.28 30.51
CA LEU A 10 21.63 -5.25 29.64
C LEU A 10 22.64 -4.34 30.37
N GLY A 11 22.31 -3.94 31.61
CA GLY A 11 23.23 -3.19 32.47
C GLY A 11 24.56 -3.92 32.72
N ALA A 12 24.50 -5.24 32.97
CA ALA A 12 25.70 -6.04 33.19
C ALA A 12 26.61 -6.10 31.95
N VAL A 13 26.04 -6.18 30.73
CA VAL A 13 26.84 -6.18 29.48
C VAL A 13 27.51 -4.83 29.25
N ILE A 14 26.80 -3.72 29.54
CA ILE A 14 27.36 -2.37 29.42
C ILE A 14 28.57 -2.21 30.36
N ASP A 15 28.43 -2.58 31.64
CA ASP A 15 29.52 -2.49 32.61
C ASP A 15 30.73 -3.36 32.23
N LEU A 16 30.47 -4.58 31.73
CA LEU A 16 31.52 -5.49 31.26
C LEU A 16 32.25 -4.92 30.04
N SER A 17 31.52 -4.34 29.09
CA SER A 17 32.11 -3.74 27.89
C SER A 17 33.04 -2.57 28.24
N ALA A 18 32.62 -1.67 29.15
CA ALA A 18 33.44 -0.57 29.64
C ALA A 18 34.71 -1.07 30.36
N LYS A 19 34.58 -2.14 31.14
CA LYS A 19 35.71 -2.75 31.86
C LYS A 19 36.72 -3.38 30.90
N VAL A 20 36.25 -4.14 29.91
CA VAL A 20 37.10 -4.71 28.86
C VAL A 20 37.81 -3.63 28.06
N ALA A 21 37.09 -2.56 27.65
CA ALA A 21 37.69 -1.43 26.94
C ALA A 21 38.82 -0.77 27.76
N THR A 22 38.61 -0.60 29.07
CA THR A 22 39.63 -0.07 29.99
C THR A 22 40.86 -0.99 30.07
N LEU A 23 40.66 -2.31 30.13
CA LEU A 23 41.76 -3.27 30.10
C LEU A 23 42.53 -3.21 28.77
N CYS A 24 41.85 -3.05 27.64
CA CYS A 24 42.49 -2.86 26.34
C CYS A 24 43.40 -1.63 26.32
N VAL A 25 42.98 -0.50 26.91
CA VAL A 25 43.82 0.71 27.03
C VAL A 25 45.11 0.40 27.81
N GLN A 26 45.01 -0.31 28.94
CA GLN A 26 46.19 -0.70 29.74
C GLN A 26 47.16 -1.59 28.96
N TYR A 27 46.64 -2.50 28.14
CA TYR A 27 47.47 -3.33 27.26
C TYR A 27 48.10 -2.53 26.12
N ALA A 28 47.40 -1.53 25.55
CA ALA A 28 47.91 -0.69 24.47
C ALA A 28 49.15 0.13 24.89
N GLU A 29 49.18 0.57 26.14
CA GLU A 29 50.32 1.27 26.76
C GLU A 29 51.50 0.33 27.03
N ALA A 30 51.23 -0.92 27.42
CA ALA A 30 52.24 -1.86 27.90
C ALA A 30 52.80 -2.82 26.82
N VAL A 31 52.10 -3.04 25.70
CA VAL A 31 52.45 -4.06 24.69
C VAL A 31 52.52 -3.46 23.28
N ALA A 32 53.73 -3.30 22.75
CA ALA A 32 53.94 -2.73 21.41
C ALA A 32 53.55 -3.66 20.25
N ASN A 33 53.76 -4.98 20.40
CA ASN A 33 53.64 -5.94 19.28
C ASN A 33 52.20 -6.38 18.95
N ALA A 34 51.19 -5.90 19.69
CA ALA A 34 49.78 -6.27 19.48
C ALA A 34 48.86 -5.04 19.40
N ARG A 35 49.42 -3.83 19.19
CA ARG A 35 48.67 -2.56 19.26
C ARG A 35 47.46 -2.50 18.34
N GLU A 36 47.57 -3.06 17.14
CA GLU A 36 46.47 -3.04 16.17
C GLU A 36 45.29 -3.91 16.62
N ASP A 37 45.57 -5.15 17.03
CA ASP A 37 44.55 -6.05 17.58
C ASP A 37 43.90 -5.49 18.84
N ILE A 38 44.67 -4.85 19.72
CA ILE A 38 44.16 -4.19 20.93
C ILE A 38 43.22 -3.04 20.58
N ARG A 39 43.60 -2.18 19.62
CA ARG A 39 42.77 -1.05 19.17
C ARG A 39 41.48 -1.51 18.51
N ARG A 40 41.55 -2.51 17.62
CA ARG A 40 40.37 -3.07 16.95
C ARG A 40 39.38 -3.63 17.96
N LEU A 41 39.86 -4.41 18.92
CA LEU A 41 39.03 -4.95 20.00
C LEU A 41 38.44 -3.85 20.88
N GLN A 42 39.24 -2.86 21.27
CA GLN A 42 38.76 -1.72 22.06
C GLN A 42 37.64 -0.97 21.36
N ASN A 43 37.81 -0.67 20.06
CA ASN A 43 36.82 0.06 19.28
C ASN A 43 35.51 -0.73 19.18
N GLN A 44 35.58 -2.03 18.86
CA GLN A 44 34.39 -2.85 18.72
C GLN A 44 33.63 -3.04 20.04
N VAL A 45 34.35 -3.26 21.15
CA VAL A 45 33.72 -3.38 22.48
C VAL A 45 33.10 -2.06 22.92
N SER A 46 33.75 -0.92 22.62
CA SER A 46 33.19 0.41 22.92
C SER A 46 31.94 0.71 22.09
N GLN A 47 31.95 0.39 20.80
CA GLN A 47 30.79 0.55 19.90
C GLN A 47 29.61 -0.30 20.39
N LEU A 48 29.86 -1.56 20.74
CA LEU A 48 28.85 -2.44 21.32
C LEU A 48 28.26 -1.85 22.61
N GLY A 49 29.09 -1.30 23.49
CA GLY A 49 28.64 -0.61 24.71
C GLY A 49 27.70 0.56 24.42
N VAL A 50 28.00 1.39 23.42
CA VAL A 50 27.15 2.52 22.99
C VAL A 50 25.79 2.02 22.46
N VAL A 51 25.80 1.01 21.58
CA VAL A 51 24.56 0.44 21.00
C VAL A 51 23.65 -0.11 22.11
N LEU A 52 24.23 -0.81 23.09
CA LEU A 52 23.48 -1.36 24.22
C LEU A 52 22.99 -0.28 25.19
N GLN A 53 23.74 0.82 25.36
CA GLN A 53 23.30 1.97 26.15
C GLN A 53 22.09 2.65 25.49
N HIS A 54 22.11 2.87 24.18
CA HIS A 54 20.94 3.38 23.45
C HIS A 54 19.74 2.43 23.56
N ALA A 55 19.97 1.12 23.47
CA ALA A 55 18.92 0.11 23.69
C ALA A 55 18.31 0.22 25.10
N LYS A 56 19.12 0.50 26.13
CA LYS A 56 18.68 0.67 27.52
C LYS A 56 17.80 1.90 27.69
N GLU A 57 18.24 3.04 27.16
CA GLU A 57 17.54 4.32 27.26
C GLU A 57 16.18 4.27 26.57
N LYS A 58 16.13 3.69 25.36
CA LYS A 58 14.90 3.49 24.62
C LYS A 58 13.89 2.64 25.41
N ARG A 59 14.35 1.53 25.99
CA ARG A 59 13.49 0.64 26.79
C ARG A 59 12.99 1.28 28.10
N LEU A 60 13.78 2.17 28.71
CA LEU A 60 13.38 2.94 29.89
C LEU A 60 12.32 4.00 29.56
N ALA A 61 12.36 4.57 28.36
CA ALA A 61 11.38 5.57 27.90
C ALA A 61 10.01 4.96 27.59
N GLU A 62 9.95 3.69 27.18
CA GLU A 62 8.74 3.01 26.70
C GLU A 62 7.80 2.48 27.81
N GLY A 63 8.22 2.52 29.09
CA GLY A 63 7.37 2.16 30.23
C GLY A 63 6.91 0.68 30.24
N PRO A 64 5.77 0.33 30.87
CA PRO A 64 5.27 -1.05 30.98
C PRO A 64 4.93 -1.73 29.64
N ARG A 65 4.83 -0.95 28.55
CA ARG A 65 4.53 -1.46 27.20
C ARG A 65 5.71 -2.20 26.55
N ALA A 66 6.92 -2.08 27.11
CA ALA A 66 8.12 -2.78 26.66
C ALA A 66 8.08 -4.33 26.84
N GLU A 67 7.02 -4.88 27.46
CA GLU A 67 6.81 -6.32 27.61
C GLU A 67 6.28 -7.01 26.34
N LEU A 68 5.67 -6.27 25.40
CA LEU A 68 4.97 -6.83 24.22
C LEU A 68 5.87 -7.09 23.00
N LEU A 69 7.15 -6.72 23.07
CA LEU A 69 8.05 -6.84 21.94
C LEU A 69 8.33 -8.32 21.60
N VAL A 70 7.70 -8.78 20.53
CA VAL A 70 7.72 -10.15 19.97
C VAL A 70 9.16 -10.69 19.72
N VAL A 71 10.16 -9.81 19.68
CA VAL A 71 11.59 -10.13 19.48
C VAL A 71 12.32 -10.54 20.79
N SER A 72 11.66 -10.37 21.94
CA SER A 72 12.19 -10.54 23.30
C SER A 72 13.06 -11.80 23.51
N ARG A 73 12.68 -12.97 22.98
CA ARG A 73 13.43 -14.22 23.25
C ARG A 73 14.78 -14.28 22.55
N LYS A 74 14.85 -13.90 21.27
CA LYS A 74 16.08 -13.97 20.48
C LYS A 74 17.08 -12.90 20.92
N LEU A 75 16.59 -11.70 21.27
CA LEU A 75 17.42 -10.65 21.84
C LEU A 75 17.96 -11.04 23.23
N THR A 76 17.13 -11.65 24.07
CA THR A 76 17.55 -12.10 25.41
C THR A 76 18.63 -13.19 25.34
N SER A 77 18.50 -14.17 24.43
CA SER A 77 19.55 -15.18 24.23
C SER A 77 20.85 -14.56 23.69
N THR A 78 20.76 -13.62 22.74
CA THR A 78 21.93 -12.91 22.20
C THR A 78 22.63 -12.05 23.26
N ILE A 79 21.88 -11.36 24.13
CA ILE A 79 22.45 -10.60 25.25
C ILE A 79 23.14 -11.54 26.24
N ALA A 80 22.55 -12.71 26.52
CA ALA A 80 23.16 -13.71 27.40
C ALA A 80 24.48 -14.26 26.83
N GLU A 81 24.51 -14.60 25.53
CA GLU A 81 25.73 -15.02 24.82
C GLU A 81 26.81 -13.93 24.85
N CYS A 82 26.42 -12.68 24.53
CA CYS A 82 27.31 -11.52 24.61
C CYS A 82 27.89 -11.31 26.02
N THR A 83 27.08 -11.52 27.05
CA THR A 83 27.53 -11.44 28.45
C THR A 83 28.60 -12.50 28.74
N GLY A 84 28.39 -13.73 28.26
CA GLY A 84 29.32 -14.84 28.41
C GLY A 84 30.68 -14.53 27.78
N ASP A 85 30.67 -14.09 26.51
CA ASP A 85 31.88 -13.77 25.75
C ASP A 85 32.67 -12.62 26.39
N LEU A 86 31.98 -11.55 26.83
CA LEU A 86 32.64 -10.41 27.49
C LEU A 86 33.23 -10.81 28.85
N ARG A 87 32.59 -11.71 29.62
CA ARG A 87 33.17 -12.22 30.88
C ARG A 87 34.40 -13.08 30.63
N GLU A 88 34.40 -13.91 29.60
CA GLU A 88 35.58 -14.70 29.24
C GLU A 88 36.73 -13.78 28.80
N LEU A 89 36.41 -12.75 28.00
CA LEU A 89 37.35 -11.73 27.56
C LEU A 89 37.96 -10.97 28.74
N GLU A 90 37.12 -10.50 29.67
CA GLU A 90 37.55 -9.85 30.91
C GLU A 90 38.46 -10.76 31.74
N LYS A 91 38.10 -12.04 31.90
CA LYS A 91 38.90 -13.01 32.66
C LYS A 91 40.28 -13.24 32.04
N LYS A 92 40.36 -13.31 30.71
CA LYS A 92 41.63 -13.47 29.99
C LYS A 92 42.49 -12.21 30.00
N LEU A 93 41.87 -11.03 30.00
CA LEU A 93 42.55 -9.74 30.09
C LEU A 93 42.93 -9.34 31.54
N SER A 94 42.29 -9.92 32.55
CA SER A 94 42.56 -9.57 33.94
C SER A 94 43.95 -10.06 34.38
N PRO A 95 44.79 -9.18 34.96
CA PRO A 95 46.12 -9.58 35.43
C PRO A 95 46.01 -10.57 36.61
N ASN A 96 46.71 -11.71 36.52
CA ASN A 96 46.68 -12.75 37.54
C ASN A 96 47.17 -12.21 38.92
N PRO A 97 46.37 -12.29 39.99
CA PRO A 97 46.73 -11.77 41.32
C PRO A 97 47.98 -12.45 41.90
N ALA A 98 48.29 -13.69 41.52
CA ALA A 98 49.49 -14.40 41.96
C ALA A 98 50.81 -13.77 41.47
N ARG A 99 50.76 -12.89 40.45
CA ARG A 99 51.93 -12.16 39.94
C ARG A 99 52.08 -10.76 40.55
N ARG A 100 51.11 -10.30 41.35
CA ARG A 100 51.10 -8.94 41.93
C ARG A 100 52.07 -8.77 43.09
N PHE A 101 52.47 -9.87 43.75
CA PHE A 101 53.41 -9.85 44.89
C PHE A 101 54.87 -9.64 44.49
N MET A 102 55.20 -9.62 43.20
CA MET A 102 56.52 -9.16 42.71
C MET A 102 56.34 -7.95 41.79
N ARG A 103 56.45 -6.74 42.37
CA ARG A 103 57.23 -5.59 41.83
C ARG A 103 56.95 -4.28 42.60
N ARG A 104 57.93 -3.85 43.39
CA ARG A 104 58.45 -2.48 43.28
C ARG A 104 59.48 -2.53 42.13
N VAL A 105 59.45 -1.56 41.23
CA VAL A 105 60.32 -1.38 40.04
C VAL A 105 59.85 -2.08 38.73
N GLY A 106 59.40 -1.27 37.77
CA GLY A 106 59.44 -1.55 36.32
C GLY A 106 58.20 -2.17 35.66
N PHE A 107 57.49 -1.40 34.84
CA PHE A 107 56.33 -1.78 34.00
C PHE A 107 56.68 -2.68 32.79
N ARG A 108 57.37 -3.82 33.00
CA ARG A 108 57.62 -4.83 31.94
C ARG A 108 57.06 -6.20 32.33
N ALA A 109 55.75 -6.40 32.31
CA ALA A 109 55.18 -7.72 32.67
C ALA A 109 53.79 -8.07 32.08
N LEU A 110 53.14 -7.19 31.33
CA LEU A 110 51.90 -7.56 30.63
C LEU A 110 52.28 -8.21 29.29
N LYS A 111 51.85 -9.46 29.10
CA LYS A 111 51.95 -10.16 27.82
C LYS A 111 50.53 -10.29 27.27
N TRP A 112 50.35 -9.89 26.01
CA TRP A 112 49.07 -10.04 25.32
C TRP A 112 48.66 -11.52 25.28
N PRO A 113 47.44 -11.89 25.75
CA PRO A 113 47.07 -13.28 25.94
C PRO A 113 46.41 -13.94 24.72
N PHE A 114 46.24 -13.22 23.60
CA PHE A 114 45.53 -13.70 22.42
C PHE A 114 46.42 -13.81 21.18
N MET A 115 46.08 -14.75 20.31
CA MET A 115 46.54 -14.80 18.92
C MET A 115 45.63 -13.93 18.04
N SER A 116 46.14 -13.35 16.95
CA SER A 116 45.33 -12.49 16.05
C SER A 116 44.11 -13.21 15.47
N GLN A 117 44.17 -14.53 15.24
CA GLN A 117 43.01 -15.33 14.81
C GLN A 117 41.91 -15.39 15.87
N GLU A 118 42.27 -15.46 17.15
CA GLU A 118 41.30 -15.44 18.25
C GLU A 118 40.65 -14.06 18.35
N VAL A 119 41.43 -12.98 18.17
CA VAL A 119 40.91 -11.60 18.14
C VAL A 119 39.91 -11.44 17.00
N ASN A 120 40.21 -11.93 15.79
CA ASN A 120 39.28 -11.85 14.67
C ASN A 120 37.96 -12.60 14.94
N ARG A 121 38.01 -13.77 15.59
CA ARG A 121 36.79 -14.50 15.98
C ARG A 121 35.96 -13.73 17.00
N ILE A 122 36.61 -13.12 17.99
CA ILE A 122 35.95 -12.28 18.99
C ILE A 122 35.28 -11.08 18.32
N LEU A 123 35.99 -10.38 17.42
CA LEU A 123 35.44 -9.24 16.68
C LEU A 123 34.19 -9.65 15.88
N SER A 124 34.23 -10.76 15.15
CA SER A 124 33.07 -11.27 14.41
C SER A 124 31.88 -11.61 15.30
N SER A 125 32.11 -12.19 16.49
CA SER A 125 31.03 -12.43 17.46
C SER A 125 30.42 -11.12 17.96
N LEU A 126 31.24 -10.13 18.33
CA LEU A 126 30.78 -8.83 18.82
C LEU A 126 30.01 -8.05 17.74
N GLU A 127 30.50 -8.02 16.50
CA GLU A 127 29.78 -7.43 15.36
C GLU A 127 28.43 -8.12 15.10
N ARG A 128 28.37 -9.44 15.24
CA ARG A 128 27.11 -10.19 15.09
C ARG A 128 26.13 -9.81 16.19
N TYR A 129 26.58 -9.67 17.43
CA TYR A 129 25.73 -9.23 18.54
C TYR A 129 25.20 -7.82 18.29
N GLU A 130 26.06 -6.89 17.88
CA GLU A 130 25.68 -5.52 17.53
C GLU A 130 24.59 -5.48 16.46
N LYS A 131 24.79 -6.17 15.33
CA LYS A 131 23.82 -6.22 14.22
C LYS A 131 22.48 -6.82 14.66
N THR A 132 22.52 -7.87 15.47
CA THR A 132 21.31 -8.55 15.95
C THR A 132 20.52 -7.66 16.90
N VAL A 133 21.20 -6.93 17.80
CA VAL A 133 20.56 -5.97 18.70
C VAL A 133 19.91 -4.84 17.90
N LEU A 134 20.62 -4.28 16.91
CA LEU A 134 20.11 -3.17 16.10
C LEU A 134 18.87 -3.57 15.28
N LEU A 135 18.91 -4.73 14.62
CA LEU A 135 17.75 -5.26 13.87
C LEU A 135 16.55 -5.52 14.77
N GLY A 136 16.78 -6.06 15.98
CA GLY A 136 15.71 -6.26 16.96
C GLY A 136 15.05 -4.95 17.34
N LEU A 137 15.84 -3.91 17.63
CA LEU A 137 15.33 -2.58 17.95
C LEU A 137 14.54 -1.93 16.80
N GLN A 138 14.91 -2.20 15.54
CA GLN A 138 14.17 -1.72 14.36
C GLN A 138 12.83 -2.43 14.20
N LEU A 139 12.80 -3.76 14.35
CA LEU A 139 11.55 -4.53 14.30
C LEU A 139 10.58 -4.09 15.41
N ASP A 140 11.10 -3.80 16.61
CA ASP A 140 10.33 -3.28 17.73
C ASP A 140 9.74 -1.88 17.42
N GLN A 141 10.48 -1.01 16.71
CA GLN A 141 9.94 0.29 16.25
C GLN A 141 8.78 0.11 15.27
N THR A 142 8.95 -0.75 14.27
CA THR A 142 7.90 -1.00 13.27
C THR A 142 6.66 -1.60 13.92
N THR A 143 6.85 -2.51 14.90
CA THR A 143 5.74 -3.11 15.65
C THR A 143 4.98 -2.06 16.45
N MET A 144 5.68 -1.19 17.20
CA MET A 144 5.02 -0.11 17.93
C MET A 144 4.30 0.90 17.03
N ILE A 145 4.86 1.22 15.86
CA ILE A 145 4.19 2.09 14.88
C ILE A 145 2.89 1.42 14.39
N SER A 146 2.91 0.11 14.15
CA SER A 146 1.71 -0.66 13.80
C SER A 146 0.67 -0.65 14.93
N GLU A 147 1.09 -0.88 16.18
CA GLU A 147 0.19 -0.86 17.34
C GLU A 147 -0.41 0.52 17.63
N ILE A 148 0.37 1.60 17.45
CA ILE A 148 -0.15 2.97 17.55
C ILE A 148 -1.22 3.22 16.49
N HIS A 149 -1.03 2.68 15.29
CA HIS A 149 -2.02 2.79 14.22
C HIS A 149 -3.28 1.98 14.53
N GLU A 150 -3.14 0.77 15.10
CA GLU A 150 -4.28 -0.07 15.53
C GLU A 150 -5.07 0.54 16.70
N GLY A 151 -4.43 1.31 17.58
CA GLY A 151 -5.08 1.94 18.73
C GLY A 151 -5.80 3.26 18.45
N ILE A 152 -5.59 3.89 17.29
CA ILE A 152 -6.17 5.20 16.95
C ILE A 152 -7.36 5.01 16.02
N ASN A 153 -8.56 5.21 16.56
CA ASN A 153 -9.77 5.28 15.76
C ASN A 153 -9.86 6.67 15.08
N VAL A 154 -9.31 6.77 13.87
CA VAL A 154 -9.31 8.00 13.07
C VAL A 154 -10.73 8.53 12.84
N MET A 155 -11.71 7.64 12.65
CA MET A 155 -13.10 8.03 12.42
C MET A 155 -13.71 8.70 13.67
N ALA A 156 -13.43 8.16 14.86
CA ALA A 156 -13.82 8.79 16.12
C ALA A 156 -13.17 10.17 16.30
N LEU A 157 -11.87 10.31 15.97
CA LEU A 157 -11.18 11.60 16.05
C LEU A 157 -11.79 12.65 15.11
N VAL A 158 -12.10 12.27 13.85
CA VAL A 158 -12.75 13.17 12.89
C VAL A 158 -14.13 13.58 13.40
N ARG A 159 -14.93 12.64 13.90
CA ARG A 159 -16.23 12.90 14.53
C ARG A 159 -16.11 13.93 15.65
N ASP A 160 -15.23 13.65 16.61
CA ASP A 160 -15.10 14.43 17.84
C ASP A 160 -14.56 15.84 17.53
N CYS A 161 -13.62 15.95 16.59
CA CYS A 161 -13.12 17.22 16.08
C CYS A 161 -14.25 18.05 15.45
N LEU A 162 -15.02 17.47 14.52
CA LEU A 162 -16.12 18.18 13.85
C LEU A 162 -17.28 18.51 14.79
N GLN A 163 -17.39 17.83 15.93
CA GLN A 163 -18.36 18.14 16.98
C GLN A 163 -17.85 19.17 18.00
N SER A 164 -16.56 19.53 17.99
CA SER A 164 -15.97 20.47 18.95
C SER A 164 -16.63 21.86 18.87
N SER A 165 -16.68 22.55 20.02
CA SER A 165 -17.15 23.94 20.11
C SER A 165 -16.31 24.89 19.27
N ASP A 166 -15.06 24.55 19.03
CA ASP A 166 -14.05 25.45 18.44
C ASP A 166 -14.08 25.42 16.91
N VAL A 167 -14.73 24.40 16.32
CA VAL A 167 -14.87 24.29 14.88
C VAL A 167 -16.05 25.14 14.39
N SER A 168 -15.80 25.89 13.32
CA SER A 168 -16.78 26.70 12.60
C SER A 168 -17.77 25.83 11.82
N ALA A 169 -18.74 26.45 11.14
CA ALA A 169 -19.67 25.70 10.31
C ALA A 169 -18.94 24.93 9.21
N TRP A 170 -19.34 23.67 8.99
CA TRP A 170 -18.66 22.78 8.05
C TRP A 170 -19.66 22.01 7.18
N PHE A 171 -19.16 21.50 6.06
CA PHE A 171 -19.91 20.69 5.12
C PHE A 171 -19.11 19.43 4.78
N MET A 172 -19.75 18.28 4.84
CA MET A 172 -19.16 16.97 4.53
C MET A 172 -19.96 16.32 3.41
N VAL A 173 -19.26 15.70 2.45
CA VAL A 173 -19.88 14.85 1.44
C VAL A 173 -19.49 13.41 1.73
N VAL A 174 -20.49 12.55 1.88
CA VAL A 174 -20.31 11.10 1.96
C VAL A 174 -20.74 10.55 0.61
N ASP A 175 -19.75 10.32 -0.25
CA ASP A 175 -19.97 9.91 -1.63
C ASP A 175 -20.10 8.39 -1.76
N ASN A 176 -20.97 7.92 -2.66
CA ASN A 176 -21.15 6.50 -3.01
C ASN A 176 -21.48 5.59 -1.80
N ALA A 177 -22.37 6.06 -0.92
CA ALA A 177 -22.83 5.38 0.29
C ALA A 177 -23.88 4.28 -0.03
N ASP A 178 -23.49 3.29 -0.83
CA ASP A 178 -24.43 2.30 -1.39
C ASP A 178 -24.67 1.10 -0.46
N ASP A 179 -23.63 0.68 0.27
CA ASP A 179 -23.64 -0.56 1.04
C ASP A 179 -24.09 -0.33 2.48
N VAL A 180 -25.33 -0.73 2.77
CA VAL A 180 -25.95 -0.63 4.10
C VAL A 180 -25.17 -1.42 5.15
N SER A 181 -24.57 -2.55 4.78
CA SER A 181 -23.82 -3.39 5.71
C SER A 181 -22.59 -2.66 6.23
N VAL A 182 -21.88 -1.92 5.38
CA VAL A 182 -20.72 -1.10 5.77
C VAL A 182 -21.11 -0.05 6.81
N PHE A 183 -22.30 0.54 6.70
CA PHE A 183 -22.75 1.59 7.61
C PHE A 183 -23.35 1.09 8.93
N PHE A 184 -24.00 -0.07 8.91
CA PHE A 184 -24.86 -0.51 10.01
C PHE A 184 -24.56 -1.91 10.56
N ALA A 185 -23.72 -2.71 9.91
CA ALA A 185 -23.30 -3.99 10.46
C ALA A 185 -22.40 -3.76 11.69
N LYS A 186 -22.55 -4.63 12.69
CA LYS A 186 -21.63 -4.72 13.82
C LYS A 186 -20.62 -5.80 13.49
N ASP A 187 -19.34 -5.48 13.60
CA ASP A 187 -18.28 -6.48 13.49
C ASP A 187 -18.15 -7.26 14.80
N ASP A 188 -17.66 -8.50 14.73
CA ASP A 188 -17.42 -9.38 15.88
C ASP A 188 -16.33 -8.83 16.83
N GLN A 189 -15.62 -7.77 16.43
CA GLN A 189 -14.54 -7.10 17.17
C GLN A 189 -14.98 -5.88 17.99
N ASP A 190 -16.25 -5.78 18.40
CA ASP A 190 -16.78 -4.66 19.22
C ASP A 190 -16.64 -3.26 18.59
N GLN A 191 -16.38 -3.15 17.28
CA GLN A 191 -16.30 -1.86 16.59
C GLN A 191 -17.70 -1.28 16.35
N GLU A 192 -17.88 0.01 16.66
CA GLU A 192 -19.13 0.70 16.36
C GLU A 192 -19.32 0.78 14.82
N PRO A 193 -20.57 0.66 14.32
CA PRO A 193 -20.85 0.76 12.87
C PRO A 193 -20.42 2.10 12.30
N LEU A 194 -20.06 2.16 11.01
CA LEU A 194 -19.54 3.39 10.39
C LEU A 194 -20.49 4.60 10.55
N ALA A 195 -21.80 4.38 10.50
CA ALA A 195 -22.80 5.44 10.71
C ALA A 195 -22.71 6.13 12.09
N SER A 196 -22.15 5.45 13.10
CA SER A 196 -21.95 6.02 14.44
C SER A 196 -20.85 7.08 14.50
N TYR A 197 -19.91 7.05 13.55
CA TYR A 197 -18.83 8.04 13.43
C TYR A 197 -19.26 9.30 12.66
N LEU A 198 -20.45 9.33 12.06
CA LEU A 198 -20.95 10.54 11.42
C LEU A 198 -21.23 11.62 12.47
N PRO A 199 -20.68 12.85 12.32
CA PRO A 199 -20.83 13.91 13.31
C PRO A 199 -22.30 14.31 13.52
N LYS A 200 -22.73 14.38 14.78
CA LYS A 200 -24.09 14.79 15.17
C LYS A 200 -24.07 16.18 15.79
N THR A 201 -24.00 17.21 14.95
CA THR A 201 -23.94 18.61 15.39
C THR A 201 -24.77 19.53 14.50
N ALA A 202 -25.36 20.57 15.10
CA ALA A 202 -26.12 21.58 14.37
C ALA A 202 -25.24 22.52 13.52
N LYS A 203 -23.93 22.55 13.76
CA LYS A 203 -22.97 23.38 13.01
C LYS A 203 -22.57 22.77 11.65
N GLY A 204 -22.83 21.48 11.47
CA GLY A 204 -22.45 20.73 10.28
C GLY A 204 -23.64 20.42 9.38
N LYS A 205 -23.35 20.25 8.08
CA LYS A 205 -24.28 19.66 7.11
C LYS A 205 -23.57 18.52 6.38
N ILE A 206 -24.26 17.40 6.23
CA ILE A 206 -23.75 16.23 5.50
C ILE A 206 -24.62 16.05 4.26
N LEU A 207 -23.99 15.99 3.09
CA LEU A 207 -24.61 15.54 1.84
C LEU A 207 -24.20 14.10 1.58
N ILE A 208 -25.18 13.22 1.40
CA ILE A 208 -24.92 11.81 1.08
C ILE A 208 -25.33 11.59 -0.37
N THR A 209 -24.47 10.97 -1.16
CA THR A 209 -24.83 10.43 -2.48
C THR A 209 -24.87 8.91 -2.36
N SER A 210 -25.93 8.30 -2.88
CA SER A 210 -26.10 6.85 -2.86
C SER A 210 -26.98 6.40 -4.00
N ARG A 211 -26.71 5.21 -4.53
CA ARG A 211 -27.56 4.45 -5.45
C ARG A 211 -28.56 3.59 -4.68
N SER A 212 -28.36 3.38 -3.38
CA SER A 212 -29.23 2.59 -2.52
C SER A 212 -30.20 3.50 -1.77
N LEU A 213 -31.48 3.36 -2.10
CA LEU A 213 -32.54 4.07 -1.39
C LEU A 213 -32.56 3.66 0.10
N ASP A 214 -32.39 2.37 0.40
CA ASP A 214 -32.36 1.87 1.78
C ASP A 214 -31.19 2.48 2.59
N ALA A 215 -30.01 2.61 1.98
CA ALA A 215 -28.88 3.29 2.62
C ALA A 215 -29.19 4.78 2.87
N ALA A 216 -29.77 5.48 1.89
CA ALA A 216 -30.15 6.89 2.02
C ALA A 216 -31.20 7.11 3.12
N GLU A 217 -32.24 6.28 3.17
CA GLU A 217 -33.30 6.35 4.20
C GLU A 217 -32.72 6.13 5.60
N LYS A 218 -31.89 5.11 5.78
CA LYS A 218 -31.28 4.80 7.08
C LYS A 218 -30.28 5.87 7.54
N LEU A 219 -29.50 6.45 6.63
CA LEU A 219 -28.50 7.47 6.97
C LEU A 219 -29.12 8.86 7.22
N THR A 220 -30.22 9.19 6.52
CA THR A 220 -30.85 10.51 6.64
C THR A 220 -32.02 10.56 7.63
N GLY A 221 -32.52 9.40 8.07
CA GLY A 221 -33.61 9.30 9.04
C GLY A 221 -35.01 9.44 8.44
N GLY A 222 -35.15 9.38 7.11
CA GLY A 222 -36.43 9.27 6.40
C GLY A 222 -36.48 9.96 5.03
N ASP A 223 -37.53 9.69 4.27
CA ASP A 223 -37.69 10.10 2.85
C ASP A 223 -37.73 11.60 2.61
N SER A 224 -38.13 12.38 3.62
CA SER A 224 -38.35 13.83 3.48
C SER A 224 -37.09 14.63 3.12
N THR A 225 -35.90 14.06 3.37
CA THR A 225 -34.60 14.66 3.08
C THR A 225 -33.92 14.08 1.84
N ILE A 226 -34.57 13.14 1.15
CA ILE A 226 -34.01 12.45 0.00
C ILE A 226 -34.43 13.15 -1.29
N LEU A 227 -33.44 13.59 -2.05
CA LEU A 227 -33.64 14.10 -3.40
C LEU A 227 -33.34 12.98 -4.41
N ARG A 228 -34.40 12.39 -4.99
CA ARG A 228 -34.23 11.43 -6.09
C ARG A 228 -33.85 12.16 -7.37
N ILE A 229 -32.72 11.80 -7.95
CA ILE A 229 -32.25 12.37 -9.22
C ILE A 229 -32.83 11.54 -10.37
N PRO A 230 -33.73 12.08 -11.20
CA PRO A 230 -34.25 11.37 -12.37
C PRO A 230 -33.19 11.26 -13.47
N TYR A 231 -33.48 10.45 -14.49
CA TYR A 231 -32.72 10.49 -15.75
C TYR A 231 -32.85 11.87 -16.40
N MET A 232 -31.92 12.19 -17.33
CA MET A 232 -32.01 13.45 -18.06
C MET A 232 -33.28 13.50 -18.89
N GLU A 233 -33.85 14.69 -19.02
CA GLU A 233 -34.88 14.93 -20.01
C GLU A 233 -34.30 14.85 -21.43
N GLU A 234 -35.14 14.61 -22.43
CA GLU A 234 -34.71 14.44 -23.82
C GLU A 234 -33.91 15.65 -24.32
N GLU A 235 -34.36 16.87 -24.03
CA GLU A 235 -33.66 18.10 -24.41
C GLU A 235 -32.26 18.22 -23.78
N GLN A 236 -32.13 17.82 -22.51
CA GLN A 236 -30.87 17.82 -21.78
C GLN A 236 -29.90 16.77 -22.34
N ALA A 237 -30.41 15.58 -22.68
CA ALA A 237 -29.62 14.50 -23.27
C ALA A 237 -29.14 14.86 -24.68
N LEU A 238 -30.02 15.41 -25.52
CA LEU A 238 -29.67 15.92 -26.85
C LEU A 238 -28.64 17.05 -26.77
N HIS A 239 -28.80 17.97 -25.82
CA HIS A 239 -27.81 19.02 -25.57
C HIS A 239 -26.45 18.43 -25.19
N LEU A 240 -26.41 17.44 -24.29
CA LEU A 240 -25.17 16.76 -23.90
C LEU A 240 -24.52 16.06 -25.10
N LEU A 241 -25.30 15.33 -25.91
CA LEU A 241 -24.80 14.65 -27.10
C LEU A 241 -24.17 15.62 -28.09
N ARG A 242 -24.88 16.71 -28.45
CA ARG A 242 -24.38 17.73 -29.38
C ARG A 242 -23.12 18.42 -28.87
N LYS A 243 -23.03 18.65 -27.55
CA LYS A 243 -21.83 19.22 -26.93
C LYS A 243 -20.64 18.27 -26.97
N LYS A 244 -20.88 16.96 -26.96
CA LYS A 244 -19.84 15.93 -26.89
C LYS A 244 -19.41 15.44 -28.26
N LEU A 245 -20.28 15.41 -29.27
CA LEU A 245 -19.92 15.00 -30.61
C LEU A 245 -19.19 16.11 -31.39
N HIS A 246 -18.20 15.74 -32.18
CA HIS A 246 -17.46 16.67 -33.05
C HIS A 246 -18.10 16.84 -34.44
N GLN A 247 -19.24 16.20 -34.68
CA GLN A 247 -19.95 16.19 -35.96
C GLN A 247 -21.42 16.53 -35.77
N GLU A 248 -22.03 17.10 -36.81
CA GLU A 248 -23.47 17.30 -36.84
C GLU A 248 -24.20 15.97 -36.97
N VAL A 249 -25.33 15.85 -36.28
CA VAL A 249 -26.18 14.66 -36.28
C VAL A 249 -27.59 15.11 -36.60
N ASP A 250 -28.27 14.35 -37.45
CA ASP A 250 -29.67 14.63 -37.73
C ASP A 250 -30.53 14.41 -36.47
N GLU A 251 -31.60 15.20 -36.35
CA GLU A 251 -32.43 15.19 -35.15
C GLU A 251 -33.09 13.84 -34.88
N ALA A 252 -33.43 13.09 -35.92
CA ALA A 252 -34.10 11.81 -35.80
C ALA A 252 -33.15 10.74 -35.25
N THR A 253 -31.91 10.69 -35.74
CA THR A 253 -30.86 9.79 -35.25
C THR A 253 -30.45 10.17 -33.85
N ALA A 254 -30.27 11.46 -33.55
CA ALA A 254 -29.94 11.92 -32.21
C ALA A 254 -31.01 11.48 -31.20
N SER A 255 -32.29 11.69 -31.52
CA SER A 255 -33.42 11.29 -30.66
C SER A 255 -33.50 9.77 -30.49
N ASN A 256 -33.28 9.00 -31.56
CA ASN A 256 -33.28 7.54 -31.48
C ASN A 256 -32.12 6.98 -30.66
N LEU A 257 -30.95 7.61 -30.73
CA LEU A 257 -29.79 7.25 -29.91
C LEU A 257 -30.04 7.59 -28.44
N MET A 258 -30.61 8.76 -28.12
CA MET A 258 -30.92 9.12 -26.74
C MET A 258 -31.93 8.17 -26.10
N ARG A 259 -32.95 7.74 -26.86
CA ARG A 259 -33.91 6.72 -26.41
C ARG A 259 -33.24 5.38 -26.13
N ALA A 260 -32.32 4.95 -26.99
CA ALA A 260 -31.57 3.70 -26.79
C ALA A 260 -30.60 3.77 -25.60
N LEU A 261 -30.07 4.97 -25.29
CA LEU A 261 -29.17 5.19 -24.15
C LEU A 261 -29.91 5.51 -22.83
N ASN A 262 -31.24 5.37 -22.81
CA ASN A 262 -32.12 5.67 -21.68
C ASN A 262 -31.88 7.06 -21.06
N TYR A 263 -31.39 8.02 -21.85
CA TYR A 263 -31.08 9.39 -21.40
C TYR A 263 -30.09 9.45 -20.21
N ILE A 264 -29.17 8.49 -20.13
CA ILE A 264 -28.19 8.41 -19.02
C ILE A 264 -26.91 9.17 -19.38
N PRO A 265 -26.48 10.16 -18.57
CA PRO A 265 -25.34 11.02 -18.90
C PRO A 265 -24.05 10.24 -19.21
N LEU A 266 -23.78 9.20 -18.43
CA LEU A 266 -22.58 8.37 -18.60
C LEU A 266 -22.62 7.58 -19.92
N ALA A 267 -23.74 6.93 -20.23
CA ALA A 267 -23.90 6.17 -21.46
C ALA A 267 -23.80 7.10 -22.69
N VAL A 268 -24.41 8.30 -22.62
CA VAL A 268 -24.29 9.33 -23.66
C VAL A 268 -22.83 9.77 -23.85
N ASN A 269 -22.11 10.05 -22.77
CA ASN A 269 -20.70 10.46 -22.84
C ASN A 269 -19.82 9.35 -23.46
N GLN A 270 -20.01 8.10 -23.05
CA GLN A 270 -19.23 6.97 -23.57
C GLN A 270 -19.56 6.68 -25.05
N ALA A 271 -20.84 6.72 -25.43
CA ALA A 271 -21.24 6.59 -26.83
C ALA A 271 -20.64 7.71 -27.70
N ALA A 272 -20.71 8.96 -27.26
CA ALA A 272 -20.13 10.09 -27.98
C ALA A 272 -18.61 9.97 -28.10
N ALA A 273 -17.91 9.55 -27.03
CA ALA A 273 -16.47 9.32 -27.04
C ALA A 273 -16.08 8.23 -28.04
N TYR A 274 -16.81 7.11 -28.05
CA TYR A 274 -16.63 6.03 -29.02
C TYR A 274 -16.80 6.53 -30.47
N ILE A 275 -17.89 7.25 -30.76
CA ILE A 275 -18.17 7.78 -32.10
C ILE A 275 -17.06 8.75 -32.54
N ASN A 276 -16.66 9.67 -31.68
CA ASN A 276 -15.61 10.65 -31.98
C ASN A 276 -14.27 9.99 -32.29
N ARG A 277 -13.84 9.01 -31.47
CA ARG A 277 -12.55 8.33 -31.65
C ARG A 277 -12.51 7.54 -32.96
N ARG A 278 -13.67 7.06 -33.42
CA ARG A 278 -13.79 6.29 -34.66
C ARG A 278 -14.20 7.12 -35.86
N SER A 279 -14.37 8.43 -35.70
CA SER A 279 -14.70 9.30 -36.83
C SER A 279 -13.55 9.32 -37.85
N PRO A 280 -13.81 9.27 -39.17
CA PRO A 280 -15.13 9.27 -39.83
C PRO A 280 -15.69 7.86 -40.12
N LEU A 281 -15.03 6.79 -39.67
CA LEU A 281 -15.42 5.40 -39.95
C LEU A 281 -16.71 4.97 -39.21
N GLU A 282 -17.06 5.66 -38.13
CA GLU A 282 -18.28 5.40 -37.36
C GLU A 282 -19.19 6.63 -37.33
N THR A 283 -20.42 6.45 -37.80
CA THR A 283 -21.48 7.45 -37.69
C THR A 283 -22.41 7.13 -36.50
N PRO A 284 -23.20 8.10 -36.01
CA PRO A 284 -24.15 7.86 -34.92
C PRO A 284 -25.17 6.76 -35.26
N GLU A 285 -25.59 6.65 -36.53
CA GLU A 285 -26.50 5.61 -37.02
C GLU A 285 -25.85 4.22 -36.96
N SER A 286 -24.60 4.10 -37.42
CA SER A 286 -23.83 2.85 -37.35
C SER A 286 -23.62 2.40 -35.90
N TYR A 287 -23.33 3.35 -35.00
CA TYR A 287 -23.21 3.06 -33.57
C TYR A 287 -24.54 2.58 -32.97
N LEU A 288 -25.65 3.24 -33.29
CA LEU A 288 -26.99 2.84 -32.84
C LEU A 288 -27.34 1.41 -33.28
N ASP A 289 -27.01 1.03 -34.51
CA ASP A 289 -27.20 -0.32 -35.00
C ASP A 289 -26.35 -1.35 -34.23
N LYS A 290 -25.10 -1.01 -33.90
CA LYS A 290 -24.23 -1.88 -33.08
C LYS A 290 -24.78 -2.04 -31.67
N PHE A 291 -25.23 -0.95 -31.06
CA PHE A 291 -25.85 -0.96 -29.74
C PHE A 291 -27.08 -1.88 -29.71
N ARG A 292 -28.00 -1.73 -30.66
CA ARG A 292 -29.20 -2.58 -30.78
C ARG A 292 -28.90 -4.05 -31.05
N ARG A 293 -27.83 -4.36 -31.79
CA ARG A 293 -27.38 -5.76 -31.99
C ARG A 293 -26.87 -6.37 -30.69
N SER A 294 -26.06 -5.62 -29.94
CA SER A 294 -25.54 -6.05 -28.64
C SER A 294 -26.67 -6.23 -27.62
N GLU A 295 -27.67 -5.34 -27.63
CA GLU A 295 -28.89 -5.46 -26.83
C GLU A 295 -29.64 -6.77 -27.11
N LYS A 296 -29.93 -7.07 -28.39
CA LYS A 296 -30.60 -8.31 -28.79
C LYS A 296 -29.82 -9.58 -28.46
N GLN A 297 -28.50 -9.54 -28.60
CA GLN A 297 -27.64 -10.68 -28.26
C GLN A 297 -27.67 -10.95 -26.75
N ARG A 298 -27.74 -9.89 -25.94
CA ARG A 298 -27.81 -9.97 -24.49
C ARG A 298 -29.18 -10.38 -23.98
N ASP A 299 -30.28 -9.98 -24.61
CA ASP A 299 -31.63 -10.47 -24.26
C ASP A 299 -31.79 -11.99 -24.47
N GLY A 300 -30.93 -12.59 -25.31
CA GLY A 300 -30.84 -14.05 -25.48
C GLY A 300 -29.92 -14.77 -24.48
N LEU A 301 -29.20 -14.04 -23.62
CA LEU A 301 -28.29 -14.55 -22.59
C LEU A 301 -28.78 -14.07 -21.22
N LEU A 302 -28.47 -14.81 -20.14
CA LEU A 302 -28.93 -14.47 -18.79
C LEU A 302 -28.62 -13.00 -18.48
N ARG A 303 -29.65 -12.25 -18.04
CA ARG A 303 -29.47 -10.90 -17.50
C ARG A 303 -28.37 -10.99 -16.45
N ILE A 304 -27.38 -10.11 -16.52
CA ILE A 304 -26.50 -9.89 -15.37
C ILE A 304 -27.42 -9.30 -14.31
N ASP A 305 -27.97 -10.17 -13.46
CA ASP A 305 -28.71 -9.79 -12.28
C ASP A 305 -27.71 -9.06 -11.40
N GLY A 306 -27.64 -7.73 -11.55
CA GLY A 306 -26.89 -6.84 -10.68
C GLY A 306 -27.57 -6.76 -9.33
N GLY A 307 -27.67 -7.92 -8.64
CA GLY A 307 -28.53 -8.21 -7.49
C GLY A 307 -28.35 -7.29 -6.29
N ASP A 308 -27.35 -6.40 -6.31
CA ASP A 308 -27.07 -5.42 -5.25
C ASP A 308 -27.00 -3.96 -5.75
N LEU A 309 -27.28 -3.67 -7.03
CA LEU A 309 -26.97 -2.36 -7.62
C LEU A 309 -28.05 -1.27 -7.45
N GLY A 310 -29.17 -1.54 -6.76
CA GLY A 310 -30.20 -0.55 -6.40
C GLY A 310 -30.82 0.25 -7.57
N ARG A 311 -30.47 -0.06 -8.81
CA ARG A 311 -30.94 0.63 -10.02
C ARG A 311 -32.15 -0.07 -10.62
N PRO A 312 -33.03 0.68 -11.30
CA PRO A 312 -33.91 0.09 -12.30
C PRO A 312 -33.06 -0.62 -13.35
N ASP A 313 -33.35 -1.89 -13.63
CA ASP A 313 -32.61 -2.76 -14.56
C ASP A 313 -32.20 -2.02 -15.86
N ASP A 314 -33.10 -1.21 -16.40
CA ASP A 314 -32.95 -0.47 -17.65
C ASP A 314 -31.73 0.46 -17.69
N ALA A 315 -31.35 1.08 -16.56
CA ALA A 315 -30.24 2.02 -16.54
C ALA A 315 -28.87 1.38 -16.37
N SER A 316 -28.81 0.26 -15.67
CA SER A 316 -27.61 -0.58 -15.65
C SER A 316 -27.38 -1.19 -17.02
N ASN A 317 -28.46 -1.59 -17.69
CA ASN A 317 -28.44 -2.20 -19.02
C ASN A 317 -27.79 -1.31 -20.08
N SER A 318 -28.21 -0.04 -20.19
CA SER A 318 -27.65 0.86 -21.19
C SER A 318 -26.14 1.10 -21.01
N ILE A 319 -25.68 1.31 -19.77
CA ILE A 319 -24.24 1.48 -19.48
C ILE A 319 -23.46 0.20 -19.77
N VAL A 320 -23.97 -0.96 -19.34
CA VAL A 320 -23.34 -2.27 -19.60
C VAL A 320 -23.20 -2.49 -21.11
N LEU A 321 -24.23 -2.19 -21.90
CA LEU A 321 -24.20 -2.33 -23.36
C LEU A 321 -23.22 -1.36 -24.02
N THR A 322 -23.25 -0.09 -23.64
CA THR A 322 -22.30 0.92 -24.15
C THR A 322 -20.86 0.53 -23.81
N TRP A 323 -20.62 0.07 -22.59
CA TRP A 323 -19.33 -0.46 -22.15
C TRP A 323 -18.92 -1.70 -22.93
N GLN A 324 -19.81 -2.67 -23.15
CA GLN A 324 -19.53 -3.90 -23.87
C GLN A 324 -19.11 -3.60 -25.32
N VAL A 325 -19.88 -2.76 -26.03
CA VAL A 325 -19.56 -2.32 -27.39
C VAL A 325 -18.17 -1.66 -27.44
N THR A 326 -17.84 -0.87 -26.41
CA THR A 326 -16.56 -0.16 -26.30
C THR A 326 -15.42 -1.12 -26.00
N LEU A 327 -15.58 -2.05 -25.05
CA LEU A 327 -14.56 -3.01 -24.66
C LEU A 327 -14.25 -3.99 -25.80
N GLU A 328 -15.26 -4.49 -26.50
CA GLU A 328 -15.06 -5.34 -27.68
C GLU A 328 -14.23 -4.63 -28.75
N GLN A 329 -14.44 -3.33 -28.92
CA GLN A 329 -13.64 -2.52 -29.84
C GLN A 329 -12.20 -2.33 -29.34
N ILE A 330 -12.00 -2.02 -28.06
CA ILE A 330 -10.65 -1.88 -27.47
C ILE A 330 -9.89 -3.20 -27.57
N ARG A 331 -10.53 -4.34 -27.26
CA ARG A 331 -9.92 -5.68 -27.39
C ARG A 331 -9.44 -5.96 -28.82
N ARG A 332 -10.12 -5.43 -29.84
CA ARG A 332 -9.71 -5.58 -31.26
C ARG A 332 -8.63 -4.60 -31.69
N GLU A 333 -8.70 -3.35 -31.24
CA GLU A 333 -7.77 -2.28 -31.62
C GLU A 333 -6.45 -2.35 -30.84
N LYS A 334 -6.56 -2.54 -29.53
CA LYS A 334 -5.43 -2.52 -28.59
C LYS A 334 -5.70 -3.42 -27.38
N PRO A 335 -5.43 -4.74 -27.49
CA PRO A 335 -5.65 -5.72 -26.41
C PRO A 335 -4.97 -5.34 -25.09
N ARG A 336 -3.80 -4.70 -25.15
CA ARG A 336 -3.04 -4.22 -23.98
C ARG A 336 -3.85 -3.23 -23.13
N ALA A 337 -4.48 -2.24 -23.75
CA ALA A 337 -5.36 -1.30 -23.05
C ALA A 337 -6.54 -2.03 -22.37
N ALA A 338 -7.09 -3.08 -22.97
CA ALA A 338 -8.14 -3.88 -22.34
C ALA A 338 -7.62 -4.62 -21.09
N ASN A 339 -6.42 -5.18 -21.14
CA ASN A 339 -5.79 -5.83 -19.98
C ASN A 339 -5.50 -4.83 -18.86
N LEU A 340 -5.03 -3.62 -19.21
CA LEU A 340 -4.84 -2.54 -18.25
C LEU A 340 -6.16 -2.17 -17.57
N LEU A 341 -7.26 -2.06 -18.31
CA LEU A 341 -8.58 -1.80 -17.74
C LEU A 341 -9.02 -2.92 -16.80
N SER A 342 -8.75 -4.19 -17.14
CA SER A 342 -9.00 -5.33 -16.26
C SER A 342 -8.19 -5.24 -14.96
N LEU A 343 -6.90 -4.90 -15.04
CA LEU A 343 -6.07 -4.68 -13.86
C LEU A 343 -6.60 -3.53 -12.99
N MET A 344 -6.94 -2.38 -13.60
CA MET A 344 -7.51 -1.23 -12.88
C MET A 344 -8.81 -1.61 -12.16
N SER A 345 -9.61 -2.53 -12.72
CA SER A 345 -10.84 -2.99 -12.08
C SER A 345 -10.60 -3.74 -10.77
N CYS A 346 -9.42 -4.31 -10.54
CA CYS A 346 -9.05 -5.00 -9.30
C CYS A 346 -8.83 -4.04 -8.11
N PHE A 347 -8.64 -2.75 -8.36
CA PHE A 347 -8.43 -1.74 -7.31
C PHE A 347 -9.77 -1.16 -6.81
N GLN A 348 -9.71 -0.22 -5.87
CA GLN A 348 -10.83 0.67 -5.60
C GLN A 348 -11.06 1.58 -6.82
N ALA A 349 -12.31 1.86 -7.18
CA ALA A 349 -12.62 2.62 -8.41
C ALA A 349 -12.08 4.07 -8.42
N GLN A 350 -11.72 4.62 -7.26
CA GLN A 350 -11.17 5.97 -7.10
C GLN A 350 -9.73 5.90 -6.56
N ASN A 351 -8.93 6.92 -6.90
CA ASN A 351 -7.55 7.09 -6.42
C ASN A 351 -6.63 5.89 -6.71
N ILE A 352 -6.76 5.29 -7.90
CA ILE A 352 -5.90 4.20 -8.37
C ILE A 352 -4.49 4.76 -8.61
N PRO A 353 -3.47 4.32 -7.85
CA PRO A 353 -2.11 4.83 -8.00
C PRO A 353 -1.46 4.34 -9.29
N GLU A 354 -0.91 5.26 -10.09
CA GLU A 354 -0.24 4.96 -11.36
C GLU A 354 0.93 3.98 -11.17
N ASN A 355 1.67 4.11 -10.07
CA ASN A 355 2.78 3.24 -9.75
C ASN A 355 2.39 1.76 -9.56
N MET A 356 1.12 1.48 -9.26
CA MET A 356 0.57 0.13 -9.14
C MET A 356 0.13 -0.46 -10.50
N LEU A 357 0.13 0.35 -11.56
CA LEU A 357 -0.32 -0.04 -12.89
C LEU A 357 0.84 -0.39 -13.85
N HIS A 358 2.09 -0.15 -13.46
CA HIS A 358 3.26 -0.57 -14.22
C HIS A 358 3.49 -2.09 -14.13
N GLY A 359 4.05 -2.69 -15.19
CA GLY A 359 4.36 -4.13 -15.22
C GLY A 359 3.17 -5.05 -15.56
N TYR A 360 2.00 -4.49 -15.91
CA TYR A 360 0.83 -5.28 -16.33
C TYR A 360 1.06 -6.06 -17.65
N GLU A 361 2.16 -5.79 -18.33
CA GLU A 361 2.59 -6.41 -19.58
C GLU A 361 3.00 -7.87 -19.40
N ASP A 362 3.61 -8.20 -18.24
CA ASP A 362 4.06 -9.57 -17.93
C ASP A 362 2.88 -10.52 -17.68
N ILE A 363 1.73 -9.98 -17.27
CA ILE A 363 0.49 -10.75 -17.03
C ILE A 363 -0.19 -11.14 -18.36
N ALA A 364 0.04 -10.36 -19.42
CA ALA A 364 -0.59 -10.58 -20.73
C ALA A 364 0.11 -11.67 -21.58
N SER A 365 1.37 -12.00 -21.28
CA SER A 365 2.19 -12.91 -22.08
C SER A 365 2.06 -14.40 -21.67
N GLU A 366 1.49 -14.70 -20.50
CA GLU A 366 1.29 -16.09 -20.05
C GLU A 366 0.03 -16.77 -20.63
N GLY A 367 -0.86 -16.02 -21.30
CA GLY A 367 -2.13 -16.53 -21.85
C GLY A 367 -2.04 -17.30 -23.18
N GLU A 368 -0.89 -17.28 -23.87
CA GLU A 368 -0.70 -17.99 -25.14
C GLU A 368 0.23 -19.20 -25.00
N VAL A 369 -0.12 -20.18 -24.15
CA VAL A 369 0.53 -21.50 -24.18
C VAL A 369 -0.15 -22.39 -25.24
N GLY A 370 0.12 -22.06 -26.50
CA GLY A 370 -0.04 -22.96 -27.63
C GLY A 370 1.23 -23.80 -27.81
N SER A 371 1.21 -25.01 -27.26
CA SER A 371 2.06 -26.18 -27.55
C SER A 371 3.10 -26.03 -28.68
N LYS A 372 4.40 -26.04 -28.32
CA LYS A 372 5.47 -26.76 -29.05
C LYS A 372 6.79 -26.83 -28.26
N GLY A 373 7.08 -28.03 -27.74
CA GLY A 373 8.34 -28.75 -27.97
C GLY A 373 9.68 -28.15 -27.52
N SER A 374 10.18 -28.71 -26.39
CA SER A 374 11.54 -29.22 -26.19
C SER A 374 12.76 -28.30 -26.38
N GLY A 375 13.29 -27.83 -25.24
CA GLY A 375 14.67 -28.12 -24.82
C GLY A 375 15.81 -27.27 -25.40
N LYS A 376 16.36 -26.36 -24.60
CA LYS A 376 17.83 -26.29 -24.43
C LYS A 376 18.25 -25.55 -23.15
N ARG A 377 19.31 -26.09 -22.57
CA ARG A 377 20.04 -25.70 -21.36
C ARG A 377 20.84 -24.41 -21.58
N LEU A 378 20.84 -23.58 -20.54
CA LEU A 378 21.97 -22.91 -19.86
C LEU A 378 23.13 -22.33 -20.70
N ASP A 379 23.42 -21.05 -20.39
CA ASP A 379 24.65 -20.25 -20.53
C ASP A 379 24.62 -19.16 -21.61
N THR A 380 24.48 -17.90 -21.20
CA THR A 380 25.56 -16.88 -21.28
C THR A 380 25.10 -15.54 -20.70
N TYR A 381 25.89 -15.01 -19.75
CA TYR A 381 25.86 -13.61 -19.36
C TYR A 381 26.22 -12.76 -20.59
N THR A 382 25.29 -11.91 -21.01
CA THR A 382 25.61 -10.73 -21.82
C THR A 382 25.01 -9.52 -21.11
N ASP A 383 25.90 -8.70 -20.55
CA ASP A 383 25.59 -7.31 -20.19
C ASP A 383 25.00 -6.65 -21.43
N THR A 384 23.68 -6.43 -21.40
CA THR A 384 22.99 -5.66 -22.43
C THR A 384 22.23 -4.56 -21.71
N ASP A 385 22.73 -3.35 -21.92
CA ASP A 385 22.21 -2.03 -21.56
C ASP A 385 20.74 -1.99 -21.08
N ALA A 386 20.57 -1.90 -19.75
CA ALA A 386 19.30 -1.74 -19.03
C ALA A 386 18.65 -0.34 -19.20
N ASN A 387 18.86 0.33 -20.33
CA ASN A 387 18.37 1.71 -20.56
C ASN A 387 17.42 1.83 -21.76
N THR A 388 17.16 0.75 -22.49
CA THR A 388 16.30 0.79 -23.69
C THR A 388 14.86 0.31 -23.41
N ASP A 389 14.65 -0.52 -22.38
CA ASP A 389 13.34 -1.11 -22.08
C ASP A 389 12.42 -0.20 -21.25
N GLU A 390 12.97 0.65 -20.37
CA GLU A 390 12.16 1.57 -19.55
C GLU A 390 11.45 2.66 -20.37
N VAL A 391 12.08 3.11 -21.47
CA VAL A 391 11.51 4.15 -22.34
C VAL A 391 10.38 3.59 -23.20
N ASP A 392 10.51 2.35 -23.68
CA ASP A 392 9.51 1.69 -24.52
C ASP A 392 8.29 1.24 -23.70
N THR A 393 8.51 0.70 -22.50
CA THR A 393 7.41 0.35 -21.56
C THR A 393 6.62 1.56 -21.08
N ARG A 394 7.30 2.68 -20.77
CA ARG A 394 6.62 3.93 -20.39
C ARG A 394 5.78 4.51 -21.54
N GLY A 395 6.32 4.52 -22.75
CA GLY A 395 5.58 4.97 -23.94
C GLY A 395 4.37 4.09 -24.24
N ASN A 396 4.47 2.78 -24.03
CA ASN A 396 3.35 1.87 -24.21
C ASN A 396 2.25 2.10 -23.17
N PHE A 397 2.60 2.23 -21.89
CA PHE A 397 1.66 2.53 -20.82
C PHE A 397 0.87 3.81 -21.07
N GLU A 398 1.55 4.90 -21.41
CA GLU A 398 0.91 6.20 -21.66
C GLU A 398 -0.05 6.12 -22.87
N ASN A 399 0.35 5.42 -23.93
CA ASN A 399 -0.52 5.15 -25.07
C ASN A 399 -1.75 4.31 -24.70
N ASP A 400 -1.66 3.38 -23.75
CA ASP A 400 -2.80 2.55 -23.30
C ASP A 400 -3.77 3.35 -22.42
N ILE A 401 -3.24 4.17 -21.52
CA ILE A 401 -4.01 5.13 -20.73
C ILE A 401 -4.77 6.10 -21.66
N ASP A 402 -4.12 6.60 -22.71
CA ASP A 402 -4.76 7.49 -23.67
C ASP A 402 -5.90 6.83 -24.47
N VAL A 403 -5.81 5.52 -24.74
CA VAL A 403 -6.94 4.77 -25.32
C VAL A 403 -8.11 4.74 -24.34
N LEU A 404 -7.87 4.36 -23.09
CA LEU A 404 -8.92 4.24 -22.07
C LEU A 404 -9.58 5.59 -21.75
N ARG A 405 -8.79 6.67 -21.70
CA ARG A 405 -9.28 8.05 -21.54
C ARG A 405 -10.05 8.51 -22.78
N GLY A 406 -9.56 8.18 -23.98
CA GLY A 406 -10.21 8.51 -25.24
C GLY A 406 -11.62 7.91 -25.36
N TYR A 407 -11.86 6.74 -24.76
CA TYR A 407 -13.18 6.12 -24.68
C TYR A 407 -13.99 6.54 -23.43
N SER A 408 -13.50 7.48 -22.62
CA SER A 408 -14.16 7.93 -21.37
C SER A 408 -14.45 6.79 -20.38
N LEU A 409 -13.54 5.82 -20.29
CA LEU A 409 -13.62 4.72 -19.31
C LEU A 409 -12.92 5.04 -17.99
N ILE A 410 -11.87 5.86 -18.07
CA ILE A 410 -11.07 6.32 -16.92
C ILE A 410 -10.85 7.84 -17.00
N ALA A 411 -10.59 8.47 -15.85
CA ALA A 411 -10.24 9.88 -15.75
C ALA A 411 -9.06 10.09 -14.78
N PRO A 412 -8.24 11.13 -14.97
CA PRO A 412 -7.24 11.52 -13.97
C PRO A 412 -7.92 12.30 -12.84
N THR A 413 -7.67 11.89 -11.60
CA THR A 413 -8.18 12.59 -10.40
C THR A 413 -7.15 13.58 -9.87
N ALA A 414 -5.88 13.18 -9.89
CA ALA A 414 -4.72 13.98 -9.47
C ALA A 414 -3.45 13.48 -10.19
N PRO A 415 -2.31 14.19 -10.12
CA PRO A 415 -1.06 13.69 -10.69
C PRO A 415 -0.72 12.28 -10.16
N GLY A 416 -0.64 11.30 -11.05
CA GLY A 416 -0.36 9.90 -10.70
C GLY A 416 -1.54 9.13 -10.10
N LEU A 417 -2.77 9.67 -10.13
CA LEU A 417 -3.99 9.00 -9.67
C LEU A 417 -5.05 8.97 -10.75
N TYR A 418 -5.63 7.79 -10.97
CA TYR A 418 -6.75 7.59 -11.88
C TYR A 418 -8.01 7.16 -11.15
N GLU A 419 -9.15 7.39 -11.77
CA GLU A 419 -10.44 6.86 -11.36
C GLU A 419 -11.14 6.20 -12.53
N MET A 420 -12.00 5.24 -12.21
CA MET A 420 -12.94 4.62 -13.12
C MET A 420 -14.33 4.67 -12.49
N HIS A 421 -15.34 4.80 -13.33
CA HIS A 421 -16.71 4.79 -12.82
C HIS A 421 -17.03 3.42 -12.20
N SER A 422 -17.69 3.37 -11.04
CA SER A 422 -17.98 2.12 -10.31
C SER A 422 -18.72 1.07 -11.16
N LEU A 423 -19.64 1.50 -12.02
CA LEU A 423 -20.30 0.61 -13.00
C LEU A 423 -19.35 0.09 -14.08
N VAL A 424 -18.39 0.89 -14.56
CA VAL A 424 -17.38 0.42 -15.51
C VAL A 424 -16.51 -0.64 -14.82
N GLN A 425 -16.11 -0.40 -13.58
CA GLN A 425 -15.39 -1.39 -12.77
C GLN A 425 -16.18 -2.68 -12.60
N PHE A 426 -17.45 -2.58 -12.22
CA PHE A 426 -18.34 -3.72 -12.05
C PHE A 426 -18.45 -4.56 -13.33
N CYS A 427 -18.68 -3.91 -14.47
CA CYS A 427 -18.75 -4.60 -15.77
C CYS A 427 -17.43 -5.31 -16.10
N THR A 428 -16.28 -4.66 -15.87
CA THR A 428 -14.98 -5.24 -16.17
C THR A 428 -14.66 -6.47 -15.31
N ARG A 429 -15.04 -6.47 -14.02
CA ARG A 429 -14.84 -7.63 -13.13
C ARG A 429 -15.64 -8.87 -13.54
N GLY A 430 -16.78 -8.68 -14.20
CA GLY A 430 -17.66 -9.77 -14.62
C GLY A 430 -17.37 -10.33 -16.02
N SER A 431 -16.28 -9.94 -16.68
CA SER A 431 -16.07 -10.08 -18.14
C SER A 431 -14.87 -10.89 -18.61
#